data_AF-G6EY14-F1
#
_entry.id   AF-G6EY14-F1
#
_cell.length_a   1.000
_cell.length_b   1.000
_cell.length_c   1.000
_cell.angle_alpha   90.00
_cell.angle_beta   90.00
_cell.angle_gamma   90.00
#
_symmetry.space_group_name_H-M   'P 1'
#
loop_
_entity.id
_entity.type
_entity.pdbx_description
1 polymer ?
#
loop_
_entity_poly.entity_id
_entity_poly.type
_entity_poly.pdbx_seq_one_letter_code
_entity_poly.pdbx_strand_id
1 'polypeptide(L)'
;MSEKKTNLYQVQLKELVLKNEQDAHRHLDLQFNYHDDLFEIFDKVRSKNHFQSEQDMTQFVLGLKLMTAIILKDKENPLFSELKPAIMEFMKKLKQNKE
;
A
#
# COMPACT_ATOMS: atom_id res chain seq x y z
N MET A 1 14.54 26.22 -0.58
CA MET A 1 13.85 25.00 -0.13
C MET A 1 13.89 24.04 -1.31
N SER A 2 14.77 23.04 -1.34
CA SER A 2 14.75 22.04 -2.42
C SER A 2 13.46 21.23 -2.32
N GLU A 3 12.69 21.18 -3.40
CA GLU A 3 11.59 20.22 -3.50
C GLU A 3 12.16 18.81 -3.28
N LYS A 4 11.62 18.10 -2.28
CA LYS A 4 11.97 16.69 -2.07
C LYS A 4 11.45 15.91 -3.29
N LYS A 5 12.38 15.34 -4.05
CA LYS A 5 12.05 14.47 -5.20
C LYS A 5 11.10 13.34 -4.75
N THR A 6 10.14 13.02 -5.60
CA THR A 6 9.19 11.92 -5.43
C THR A 6 9.33 10.93 -6.58
N ASN A 7 8.98 9.68 -6.32
CA ASN A 7 8.81 8.63 -7.32
C ASN A 7 7.36 8.66 -7.82
N LEU A 8 7.16 8.63 -9.14
CA LEU A 8 5.86 8.53 -9.77
C LEU A 8 5.57 7.06 -10.10
N TYR A 9 4.40 6.57 -9.69
CA TYR A 9 3.95 5.21 -9.97
C TYR A 9 2.58 5.22 -10.64
N GLN A 10 2.29 4.12 -11.35
CA GLN A 10 0.98 3.83 -11.91
C GLN A 10 0.54 2.42 -11.51
N VAL A 11 -0.71 2.27 -11.09
CA VAL A 11 -1.37 0.99 -10.87
C VAL A 11 -2.53 0.87 -11.86
N GLN A 12 -2.62 -0.28 -12.50
CA GLN A 12 -3.74 -0.63 -13.37
C GLN A 12 -4.53 -1.78 -12.74
N LEU A 13 -5.83 -1.60 -12.56
CA LEU A 13 -6.74 -2.66 -12.18
C LEU A 13 -7.63 -2.99 -13.38
N LYS A 14 -7.75 -4.28 -13.71
CA LYS A 14 -8.63 -4.77 -14.77
C LYS A 14 -9.49 -5.89 -14.21
N GLU A 15 -10.78 -5.86 -14.51
CA GLU A 15 -11.62 -7.01 -14.25
C GLU A 15 -11.19 -8.17 -15.15
N LEU A 16 -11.04 -9.36 -14.57
CA LEU A 16 -10.72 -10.58 -15.31
C LEU A 16 -11.89 -11.56 -15.28
N VAL A 17 -12.42 -11.85 -14.09
CA VAL A 17 -13.58 -12.73 -13.88
C VAL A 17 -14.40 -12.17 -12.73
N LEU A 18 -15.72 -12.03 -12.95
CA LEU A 18 -16.67 -11.57 -11.93
C LEU A 18 -17.50 -12.75 -11.43
N LYS A 19 -17.84 -12.74 -10.13
CA LYS A 19 -18.62 -13.81 -9.49
C LYS A 19 -20.04 -13.98 -10.02
N ASN A 20 -20.58 -12.94 -10.64
CA ASN A 20 -21.95 -12.87 -11.14
C ASN A 20 -22.05 -13.18 -12.65
N GLU A 21 -20.99 -13.73 -13.25
CA GLU A 21 -20.91 -14.06 -14.68
C GLU A 21 -21.15 -12.87 -15.62
N GLN A 22 -21.07 -11.64 -15.11
CA GLN A 22 -21.10 -10.45 -15.94
C GLN A 22 -19.78 -10.25 -16.68
N ASP A 23 -19.88 -9.60 -17.83
CA ASP A 23 -18.74 -9.25 -18.64
C ASP A 23 -17.73 -8.39 -17.88
N ALA A 24 -16.52 -8.93 -17.74
CA ALA A 24 -15.39 -8.29 -17.08
C ALA A 24 -14.71 -7.30 -18.05
N HIS A 25 -15.10 -6.03 -17.99
CA HIS A 25 -14.64 -5.01 -18.94
C HIS A 25 -14.14 -3.72 -18.30
N ARG A 26 -14.34 -3.53 -16.99
CA ARG A 26 -13.90 -2.29 -16.33
C ARG A 26 -12.41 -2.30 -16.10
N HIS A 27 -11.80 -1.13 -16.28
CA HIS A 27 -10.42 -0.87 -15.90
C HIS A 27 -10.33 0.43 -15.10
N LEU A 28 -9.30 0.53 -14.27
CA LEU A 28 -8.94 1.71 -13.50
C LEU A 28 -7.44 1.95 -13.65
N ASP A 29 -7.07 3.17 -14.00
CA ASP A 29 -5.69 3.65 -14.01
C ASP A 29 -5.53 4.67 -12.90
N LEU A 30 -4.59 4.42 -11.97
CA LEU A 30 -4.32 5.28 -10.83
C LEU A 30 -2.85 5.68 -10.82
N GLN A 31 -2.57 6.99 -10.84
CA GLN A 31 -1.22 7.54 -10.69
C GLN A 31 -1.04 8.22 -9.34
N PHE A 32 0.12 8.06 -8.72
CA PHE A 32 0.45 8.68 -7.43
C PHE A 32 1.95 8.90 -7.27
N ASN A 33 2.29 9.92 -6.48
CA ASN A 33 3.67 10.28 -6.14
C ASN A 33 3.98 9.89 -4.70
N TYR A 34 5.06 9.12 -4.48
CA TYR A 34 5.56 8.77 -3.15
C TYR A 34 7.03 9.11 -2.98
N HIS A 35 7.41 9.51 -1.77
CA HIS A 35 8.81 9.73 -1.42
C HIS A 35 9.59 8.43 -1.26
N ASP A 36 8.92 7.36 -0.81
CA ASP A 36 9.55 6.06 -0.64
C ASP A 36 9.67 5.34 -1.99
N ASP A 37 10.70 4.50 -2.11
CA ASP A 37 10.79 3.51 -3.17
C ASP A 37 9.90 2.30 -2.82
N LEU A 38 8.89 2.02 -3.63
CA LEU A 38 7.96 0.92 -3.38
C LEU A 38 8.61 -0.45 -3.60
N PHE A 39 9.53 -0.57 -4.54
CA PHE A 39 10.22 -1.84 -4.82
C PHE A 39 11.21 -2.17 -3.72
N GLU A 40 11.96 -1.17 -3.20
CA GLU A 40 12.77 -1.39 -2.01
C GLU A 40 11.93 -1.85 -0.81
N ILE A 41 10.72 -1.31 -0.66
CA ILE A 41 9.82 -1.75 0.42
C ILE A 41 9.37 -3.19 0.18
N PHE A 42 9.01 -3.57 -1.05
CA PHE A 42 8.67 -4.96 -1.36
C PHE A 42 9.84 -5.90 -1.04
N ASP A 43 11.07 -5.54 -1.41
CA ASP A 43 12.27 -6.33 -1.13
C ASP A 43 12.52 -6.46 0.39
N LYS A 44 12.37 -5.35 1.13
CA LYS A 44 12.50 -5.33 2.61
C LYS A 44 11.43 -6.16 3.31
N VAL A 45 10.21 -6.25 2.78
CA VAL A 45 9.15 -7.08 3.37
C VAL A 45 9.33 -8.54 2.96
N ARG A 46 9.72 -8.80 1.70
CA ARG A 46 10.03 -10.14 1.20
C ARG A 46 11.09 -10.82 2.06
N SER A 47 12.16 -10.11 2.43
CA SER A 47 13.27 -10.67 3.23
C SER A 47 12.87 -11.09 4.65
N LYS A 48 11.76 -10.56 5.19
CA LYS A 48 11.28 -10.90 6.53
C LYS A 48 10.41 -12.17 6.58
N ASN A 49 10.04 -12.70 5.42
CA ASN A 49 9.31 -13.95 5.28
C ASN A 49 8.07 -14.03 6.20
N HIS A 50 7.26 -12.96 6.20
CA HIS A 50 6.00 -12.87 6.94
C HIS A 50 4.80 -13.44 6.17
N PHE A 51 4.96 -13.67 4.87
CA PHE A 51 3.89 -14.07 3.96
C PHE A 51 4.29 -15.37 3.26
N GLN A 52 3.30 -16.23 3.00
CA GLN A 52 3.51 -17.51 2.32
C GLN A 52 3.61 -17.37 0.79
N SER A 53 3.05 -16.27 0.26
CA SER A 53 2.92 -15.99 -1.16
C SER A 53 3.49 -14.60 -1.46
N GLU A 54 4.29 -14.49 -2.53
CA GLU A 54 4.77 -13.20 -3.03
C GLU A 54 3.60 -12.32 -3.46
N GLN A 55 2.57 -12.91 -4.08
CA GLN A 55 1.37 -12.19 -4.51
C GLN A 55 0.61 -11.59 -3.33
N ASP A 56 0.48 -12.34 -2.22
CA ASP A 56 -0.22 -11.85 -1.01
C ASP A 56 0.59 -10.73 -0.33
N MET A 57 1.92 -10.89 -0.30
CA MET A 57 2.83 -9.86 0.21
C MET A 57 2.71 -8.58 -0.61
N THR A 58 2.79 -8.66 -1.94
CA THR A 58 2.69 -7.50 -2.82
C THR A 58 1.34 -6.81 -2.68
N GLN A 59 0.23 -7.57 -2.66
CA GLN A 59 -1.11 -7.01 -2.45
C GLN A 59 -1.21 -6.29 -1.11
N PHE A 60 -0.76 -6.93 -0.02
CA PHE A 60 -0.80 -6.36 1.31
C PHE A 60 0.02 -5.07 1.40
N VAL A 61 1.27 -5.11 0.96
CA VAL A 61 2.19 -3.96 1.07
C VAL A 61 1.72 -2.81 0.19
N LEU A 62 1.27 -3.08 -1.05
CA LEU A 62 0.73 -2.05 -1.92
C LEU A 62 -0.52 -1.41 -1.31
N GLY A 63 -1.47 -2.22 -0.85
CA GLY A 63 -2.69 -1.73 -0.19
C GLY A 63 -2.40 -0.90 1.06
N LEU A 64 -1.45 -1.37 1.89
CA LEU A 64 -1.01 -0.65 3.09
C LEU A 64 -0.38 0.70 2.75
N LYS A 65 0.47 0.78 1.72
CA LYS A 65 1.08 2.06 1.28
C LYS A 65 0.03 3.02 0.73
N LEU A 66 -0.89 2.54 -0.12
CA LEU A 66 -1.99 3.32 -0.66
C LEU A 66 -2.87 3.90 0.47
N MET A 67 -3.30 3.05 1.40
CA MET A 67 -4.14 3.45 2.54
C MET A 67 -3.45 4.43 3.47
N THR A 68 -2.22 4.11 3.92
CA THR A 68 -1.53 4.95 4.91
C THR A 68 -1.13 6.31 4.35
N ALA A 69 -0.85 6.41 3.04
CA ALA A 69 -0.61 7.70 2.40
C ALA A 69 -1.83 8.63 2.47
N ILE A 70 -3.05 8.10 2.28
CA ILE A 70 -4.29 8.88 2.39
C ILE A 70 -4.53 9.32 3.83
N ILE A 71 -4.34 8.40 4.80
CA ILE A 71 -4.48 8.72 6.24
C ILE A 71 -3.52 9.84 6.66
N LEU A 72 -2.30 9.86 6.12
CA LEU A 72 -1.32 10.91 6.41
C LEU A 72 -1.65 12.24 5.72
N LYS A 73 -2.15 12.20 4.48
CA LYS A 73 -2.57 13.39 3.73
C LYS A 73 -3.78 14.06 4.38
N ASP A 74 -4.74 13.27 4.82
CA ASP A 74 -5.99 13.73 5.42
C ASP A 74 -6.01 13.45 6.94
N LYS A 75 -4.92 13.84 7.61
CA LYS A 75 -4.70 13.48 9.02
C LYS A 75 -5.74 14.12 9.95
N GLU A 76 -6.34 15.25 9.65
CA GLU A 76 -7.32 15.84 10.59
C GLU A 76 -8.71 15.23 10.43
N ASN A 77 -8.91 14.28 9.52
CA ASN A 77 -10.18 13.61 9.32
C ASN A 77 -10.58 12.76 10.54
N PRO A 78 -11.73 13.05 11.18
CA PRO A 78 -12.21 12.33 12.35
C PRO A 78 -12.34 10.81 12.15
N LEU A 79 -12.60 10.36 10.91
CA LEU A 79 -12.72 8.94 10.57
C LEU A 79 -11.43 8.15 10.88
N PHE A 80 -10.26 8.81 10.82
CA PHE A 80 -8.97 8.16 11.04
C PHE A 80 -8.45 8.31 12.48
N SER A 81 -9.15 9.06 13.34
CA SER A 81 -8.68 9.41 14.68
C SER A 81 -8.33 8.18 15.52
N GLU A 82 -9.20 7.18 15.55
CA GLU A 82 -8.97 5.91 16.27
C GLU A 82 -8.10 4.92 15.49
N LEU A 83 -8.17 4.93 14.16
CA LEU A 83 -7.43 4.00 13.30
C LEU A 83 -5.91 4.30 13.30
N LYS A 84 -5.53 5.57 13.37
CA LYS A 84 -4.14 6.00 13.30
C LYS A 84 -3.24 5.42 14.39
N PRO A 85 -3.60 5.47 15.70
CA PRO A 85 -2.82 4.82 16.74
C PRO A 85 -2.55 3.34 16.45
N ALA A 86 -3.59 2.59 16.04
CA ALA A 86 -3.48 1.17 15.72
C ALA A 86 -2.57 0.93 14.51
N ILE A 87 -2.71 1.74 13.45
CA ILE A 87 -1.82 1.67 12.28
C ILE A 87 -0.37 1.97 12.66
N MET A 88 -0.12 2.96 13.52
CA MET A 88 1.24 3.26 13.98
C MET A 88 1.85 2.10 14.76
N GLU A 89 1.09 1.47 15.65
CA GLU A 89 1.54 0.28 16.40
C GLU A 89 1.81 -0.90 15.46
N PHE A 90 0.90 -1.16 14.53
CA PHE A 90 1.06 -2.18 13.51
C PHE A 90 2.34 -1.96 12.68
N MET A 91 2.58 -0.73 12.22
CA MET A 91 3.77 -0.39 11.43
C MET A 91 5.08 -0.59 12.21
N LYS A 92 5.08 -0.42 13.54
CA LYS A 92 6.24 -0.74 14.38
C LYS A 92 6.54 -2.23 14.32
N LYS A 93 5.54 -3.08 14.52
CA LYS A 93 5.67 -4.55 14.46
C LYS A 93 6.10 -5.03 13.08
N LEU A 94 5.52 -4.47 12.02
CA LEU A 94 5.89 -4.80 10.63
C LEU A 94 7.36 -4.41 10.31
N LYS A 95 7.86 -3.32 10.91
CA LYS A 95 9.23 -2.84 10.70
C LYS A 95 10.26 -3.51 11.60
N GLN A 96 9.86 -4.12 12.71
CA GLN A 96 10.76 -4.93 13.54
C GLN A 96 11.26 -6.15 12.74
N ASN A 97 12.50 -6.56 12.98
CA ASN A 97 13.01 -7.84 12.47
C ASN A 97 12.39 -8.96 13.34
N LYS A 98 12.12 -10.14 12.77
CA LYS A 98 11.83 -11.32 13.60
C LYS A 98 13.06 -11.55 14.48
N GLU A 99 12.87 -11.52 15.80
CA GLU A 99 13.81 -12.12 16.75
C GLU A 99 13.87 -13.64 16.54
#